data_AF-R6WEE7-F1
#
_entry.id   AF-R6WEE7-F1
#
_cell.length_a   1.000
_cell.length_b   1.000
_cell.length_c   1.000
_cell.angle_alpha   90.00
_cell.angle_beta   90.00
_cell.angle_gamma   90.00
#
_symmetry.space_group_name_H-M   'P 1'
#
loop_
_entity.id
_entity.type
_entity.pdbx_description
1 polymer ?
#
loop_
_entity_poly.entity_id
_entity_poly.type
_entity_poly.pdbx_seq_one_letter_code
_entity_poly.pdbx_strand_id
1 'polypeptide(L)'
;MRIVALDECYREGITLMYPFLTLDDNTEIVHSEMRSDGTVKVYIEKPDAKDCFHHATCYLPDYKWEDIFGFSQEEIDKYQEIIESTAHLIMQFSQEGGFDNASGF
;
A
#
# COMPACT_ATOMS: atom_id res chain seq x y z
N MET A 1 5.22 16.60 -3.97
CA MET A 1 4.52 15.39 -4.45
C MET A 1 3.80 14.85 -3.23
N ARG A 2 2.50 15.10 -3.10
CA ARG A 2 1.72 14.70 -1.93
C ARG A 2 1.15 13.33 -2.28
N ILE A 3 1.56 12.30 -1.55
CA ILE A 3 1.04 10.94 -1.67
C ILE A 3 -0.49 11.01 -1.67
N VAL A 4 -1.14 10.56 -2.75
CA VAL A 4 -2.60 10.63 -2.91
C VAL A 4 -3.30 9.76 -1.85
N ALA A 5 -2.59 8.76 -1.32
CA ALA A 5 -3.06 7.90 -0.23
C ALA A 5 -3.54 8.65 1.04
N LEU A 6 -2.98 9.83 1.35
CA LEU A 6 -3.40 10.59 2.55
C LEU A 6 -4.80 11.22 2.40
N ASP A 7 -5.21 11.59 1.18
CA ASP A 7 -6.51 12.21 0.93
C ASP A 7 -7.66 11.16 0.88
N GLU A 8 -7.38 9.91 0.50
CA GLU A 8 -8.33 8.80 0.58
C GLU A 8 -8.54 8.29 2.02
N CYS A 9 -7.47 8.19 2.81
CA CYS A 9 -7.50 7.67 4.17
C CYS A 9 -8.39 8.46 5.13
N TYR A 10 -8.48 9.79 4.96
CA TYR A 10 -9.33 10.63 5.81
C TYR A 10 -10.82 10.31 5.68
N ARG A 11 -11.26 9.73 4.56
CA ARG A 11 -12.67 9.39 4.31
C ARG A 11 -13.11 8.07 4.95
N GLU A 12 -12.18 7.16 5.17
CA GLU A 12 -12.42 5.78 5.63
C GLU A 12 -12.17 5.59 7.16
N GLY A 13 -11.80 6.65 7.88
CA GLY A 13 -11.48 6.58 9.32
C GLY A 13 -10.15 5.89 9.65
N ILE A 14 -9.33 5.62 8.63
CA ILE A 14 -7.99 5.03 8.77
C ILE A 14 -7.00 6.18 8.82
N THR A 15 -6.40 6.41 9.97
CA THR A 15 -5.76 7.70 10.22
C THR A 15 -4.37 7.81 9.58
N LEU A 16 -3.69 6.69 9.27
CA LEU A 16 -2.28 6.70 8.85
C LEU A 16 -1.96 5.61 7.81
N MET A 17 -1.23 6.02 6.76
CA MET A 17 -0.56 5.13 5.81
C MET A 17 0.94 5.26 6.00
N TYR A 18 1.63 4.12 6.08
CA TYR A 18 3.06 4.06 6.29
C TYR A 18 3.77 3.60 5.02
N PRO A 19 4.89 4.23 4.64
CA PRO A 19 5.68 3.79 3.51
C PRO A 19 6.29 2.42 3.78
N PHE A 20 6.25 1.54 2.77
CA PHE A 20 6.83 0.20 2.82
C PHE A 20 7.99 0.04 1.85
N LEU A 21 7.75 0.33 0.57
CA LEU A 21 8.72 0.11 -0.50
C LEU A 21 8.56 1.13 -1.62
N THR A 22 9.68 1.66 -2.10
CA THR A 22 9.78 2.44 -3.33
C THR A 22 10.51 1.62 -4.39
N LEU A 23 9.91 1.45 -5.57
CA LEU A 23 10.51 0.75 -6.70
C LEU A 23 11.35 1.69 -7.58
N ASP A 24 12.12 1.11 -8.50
CA ASP A 24 13.01 1.84 -9.41
C ASP A 24 12.28 2.82 -10.35
N ASP A 25 11.01 2.55 -10.65
CA ASP A 25 10.15 3.42 -11.46
C ASP A 25 9.41 4.49 -10.63
N ASN A 26 9.78 4.67 -9.36
CA ASN A 26 9.11 5.53 -8.37
C ASN A 26 7.69 5.08 -8.01
N THR A 27 7.33 3.82 -8.26
CA THR A 27 6.13 3.25 -7.64
C THR A 27 6.32 3.19 -6.12
N GLU A 28 5.38 3.76 -5.39
CA GLU A 28 5.30 3.71 -3.93
C GLU A 28 4.29 2.64 -3.51
N ILE A 29 4.70 1.77 -2.58
CA ILE A 29 3.83 0.84 -1.88
C ILE A 29 3.75 1.30 -0.43
N VAL A 30 2.54 1.60 0.03
CA VAL A 30 2.24 2.03 1.39
C VAL A 30 1.18 1.12 2.00
N HIS A 31 1.15 1.02 3.34
CA HIS A 31 0.16 0.19 4.04
C HIS A 31 -0.53 0.96 5.17
N SER A 32 -1.76 0.56 5.51
CA SER A 32 -2.45 1.07 6.70
C SER A 32 -1.96 0.37 7.97
N GLU A 33 -2.39 0.90 9.13
CA GLU A 33 -2.47 0.09 10.34
C GLU A 33 -3.41 -1.10 10.14
N MET A 34 -3.27 -2.11 11.00
CA MET A 34 -4.21 -3.21 11.06
C MET A 34 -5.57 -2.67 11.49
N ARG A 35 -6.58 -2.88 10.66
CA ARG A 35 -7.97 -2.55 10.99
C ARG A 35 -8.49 -3.50 12.07
N SER A 36 -9.57 -3.11 12.71
CA SER A 36 -10.22 -3.90 13.76
C SER A 36 -10.71 -5.28 13.30
N ASP A 37 -10.93 -5.46 12.01
CA ASP A 37 -11.31 -6.74 11.39
C ASP A 37 -10.09 -7.61 11.03
N GLY A 38 -8.86 -7.16 11.33
CA GLY A 38 -7.61 -7.85 11.03
C GLY A 38 -7.11 -7.64 9.62
N THR A 39 -7.76 -6.80 8.81
CA THR A 39 -7.34 -6.51 7.44
C THR A 39 -6.34 -5.35 7.39
N VAL A 40 -5.51 -5.33 6.34
CA VAL A 40 -4.56 -4.24 6.07
C VAL A 40 -4.77 -3.76 4.64
N LYS A 41 -4.94 -2.43 4.47
CA LYS A 41 -4.96 -1.80 3.14
C LYS A 41 -3.53 -1.63 2.68
N VAL A 42 -3.17 -2.22 1.54
CA VAL A 42 -1.94 -1.93 0.80
C VAL A 42 -2.33 -1.07 -0.39
N TYR A 43 -1.76 0.12 -0.50
CA TYR A 43 -2.03 1.06 -1.58
C TYR A 43 -0.77 1.27 -2.40
N ILE A 44 -0.92 1.19 -3.71
CA ILE A 44 0.15 1.27 -4.69
C ILE A 44 -0.13 2.51 -5.53
N GLU A 45 0.86 3.39 -5.66
CA GLU A 45 0.78 4.60 -6.45
C GLU A 45 2.02 4.71 -7.33
N LYS A 46 1.82 4.97 -8.62
CA LYS A 46 2.90 5.18 -9.58
C LYS A 46 2.71 6.51 -10.29
N PRO A 47 3.70 7.41 -10.30
CA PRO A 47 3.60 8.66 -11.05
C PRO A 47 3.54 8.36 -12.55
N ASP A 48 2.60 8.99 -13.25
CA ASP A 48 2.50 8.90 -14.71
C ASP A 48 2.45 10.29 -15.33
N ALA A 49 3.12 10.44 -16.47
CA ALA A 49 3.28 11.73 -17.14
C ALA A 49 2.01 12.23 -17.86
N LYS A 50 1.03 11.36 -18.13
CA LYS A 50 -0.18 11.66 -18.91
C LYS A 50 -1.40 11.93 -18.03
N ASP A 51 -1.59 11.16 -16.96
CA ASP A 51 -2.78 11.22 -16.09
C ASP A 51 -2.44 11.45 -14.61
N CYS A 52 -1.22 11.94 -14.35
CA CYS A 52 -0.65 12.28 -13.04
C CYS A 52 -0.26 11.06 -12.20
N PHE A 53 -1.18 10.13 -11.93
CA PHE A 53 -0.89 8.95 -11.09
C PHE A 53 -1.77 7.74 -11.45
N HIS A 54 -1.13 6.57 -11.59
CA HIS A 54 -1.80 5.27 -11.54
C HIS A 54 -1.91 4.80 -10.08
N HIS A 55 -2.97 4.09 -9.73
CA HIS A 55 -3.17 3.57 -8.38
C HIS A 55 -3.91 2.23 -8.34
N ALA A 56 -3.70 1.50 -7.26
CA ALA A 56 -4.43 0.27 -6.95
C ALA A 56 -4.42 0.01 -5.45
N THR A 57 -5.46 -0.65 -4.96
CA THR A 57 -5.55 -1.13 -3.58
C THR A 57 -5.57 -2.65 -3.54
N CYS A 58 -4.81 -3.24 -2.63
CA CYS A 58 -4.87 -4.66 -2.28
C CYS A 58 -5.12 -4.82 -0.77
N TYR A 59 -6.05 -5.69 -0.39
CA TYR A 59 -6.35 -5.98 1.02
C TYR A 59 -5.76 -7.32 1.43
N LEU A 60 -4.92 -7.29 2.48
CA LEU A 60 -4.40 -8.48 3.14
C LEU A 60 -5.34 -8.91 4.29
N PRO A 61 -5.40 -10.22 4.62
CA PRO A 61 -4.62 -11.31 4.03
C PRO A 61 -5.23 -11.96 2.78
N ASP A 62 -6.41 -11.50 2.34
CA ASP A 62 -7.18 -12.15 1.27
C ASP A 62 -6.65 -11.86 -0.15
N TYR A 63 -5.66 -10.97 -0.28
CA TYR A 63 -5.13 -10.47 -1.56
C TYR A 63 -6.23 -9.94 -2.50
N LYS A 64 -7.21 -9.25 -1.91
CA LYS A 64 -8.34 -8.71 -2.66
C LYS A 64 -7.96 -7.37 -3.29
N TRP A 65 -7.95 -7.32 -4.61
CA TRP A 65 -7.69 -6.09 -5.36
C TRP A 65 -8.96 -5.26 -5.58
N GLU A 66 -8.85 -3.95 -5.39
CA GLU A 66 -9.88 -2.95 -5.60
C GLU A 66 -9.28 -1.64 -6.15
N ASP A 67 -10.12 -0.78 -6.70
CA ASP A 67 -9.77 0.59 -7.13
C ASP A 67 -8.52 0.65 -8.04
N ILE A 68 -8.46 -0.23 -9.04
CA ILE A 68 -7.35 -0.29 -9.99
C ILE A 68 -7.57 0.75 -11.09
N PHE A 69 -6.62 1.68 -11.23
CA PHE A 69 -6.61 2.72 -12.25
C PHE A 69 -5.23 2.84 -12.90
N GLY A 70 -5.19 2.80 -14.24
CA GLY A 70 -3.98 3.03 -15.04
C GLY A 70 -3.03 1.84 -15.15
N PHE A 71 -3.08 0.87 -14.23
CA PHE A 71 -2.23 -0.32 -14.27
C PHE A 71 -2.69 -1.37 -15.28
N SER A 72 -1.73 -1.97 -15.97
CA SER A 72 -1.92 -3.17 -16.78
C SER A 72 -1.99 -4.43 -15.90
N GLN A 73 -2.54 -5.54 -16.45
CA GLN A 73 -2.57 -6.81 -15.71
C GLN A 73 -1.16 -7.31 -15.35
N GLU A 74 -0.18 -7.12 -16.23
CA GLU A 74 1.22 -7.50 -15.97
C GLU A 74 1.82 -6.73 -14.79
N GLU A 75 1.48 -5.44 -14.66
CA GLU A 75 1.89 -4.64 -13.50
C GLU A 75 1.20 -5.13 -12.21
N ILE A 76 -0.10 -5.44 -12.27
CA ILE A 76 -0.82 -6.00 -11.11
C ILE A 76 -0.23 -7.35 -10.69
N ASP A 77 0.09 -8.22 -11.63
CA ASP A 77 0.70 -9.53 -11.34
C ASP A 77 2.08 -9.35 -10.68
N LYS A 78 2.91 -8.42 -11.19
CA LYS A 78 4.20 -8.05 -10.57
C LYS A 78 4.00 -7.54 -9.14
N TYR A 79 3.02 -6.67 -8.90
CA TYR A 79 2.77 -6.15 -7.56
C TYR A 79 2.20 -7.23 -6.62
N GLN A 80 1.38 -8.15 -7.13
CA GLN A 80 0.89 -9.31 -6.39
C GLN A 80 2.06 -10.16 -5.87
N GLU A 81 3.05 -10.49 -6.72
CA GLU A 81 4.22 -11.27 -6.30
C GLU A 81 5.03 -10.58 -5.20
N ILE A 82 5.19 -9.25 -5.29
CA ILE A 82 5.88 -8.44 -4.27
C ILE A 82 5.11 -8.49 -2.95
N ILE A 83 3.78 -8.28 -3.01
CA ILE A 83 2.91 -8.27 -1.83
C ILE A 83 2.89 -9.65 -1.18
N GLU A 84 2.73 -10.74 -1.93
CA GLU A 84 2.76 -12.11 -1.39
C GLU A 84 4.10 -12.43 -0.71
N SER A 85 5.21 -12.04 -1.35
CA SER A 85 6.55 -12.27 -0.81
C SER A 85 6.81 -11.49 0.48
N THR A 86 6.10 -10.39 0.72
CA THR A 86 6.33 -9.47 1.84
C THR A 86 5.14 -9.33 2.79
N ALA A 87 4.04 -10.04 2.56
CA ALA A 87 2.78 -9.90 3.31
C ALA A 87 2.98 -10.07 4.82
N HIS A 88 3.83 -11.02 5.23
CA HIS A 88 4.15 -11.25 6.63
C HIS A 88 4.79 -10.02 7.32
N LEU A 89 5.65 -9.28 6.61
CA LEU A 89 6.27 -8.05 7.12
C LEU A 89 5.25 -6.92 7.22
N ILE A 90 4.45 -6.73 6.16
CA ILE A 90 3.39 -5.71 6.13
C ILE A 90 2.40 -5.95 7.28
N MET A 91 1.96 -7.19 7.47
CA MET A 91 1.06 -7.56 8.56
C MET A 91 1.67 -7.31 9.94
N GLN A 92 2.96 -7.61 10.14
CA GLN A 92 3.65 -7.31 11.39
C GLN A 92 3.73 -5.79 11.65
N PHE A 93 4.21 -5.01 10.69
CA PHE A 93 4.36 -3.56 10.84
C PHE A 93 3.02 -2.84 10.97
N SER A 94 1.95 -3.38 10.38
CA SER A 94 0.61 -2.81 10.52
C SER A 94 0.07 -2.86 11.96
N GLN A 95 0.54 -3.80 12.79
CA GLN A 95 0.15 -3.89 14.21
C GLN A 95 0.91 -2.88 15.08
N GLU A 96 2.11 -2.50 14.65
CA GLU A 96 3.01 -1.63 15.40
C GLU A 96 2.96 -0.17 14.90
N GLY A 97 2.20 0.15 13.84
CA GLY A 97 2.13 1.50 13.29
C GLY A 97 3.33 1.90 12.44
N GLY A 98 3.86 0.97 11.63
CA GLY A 98 4.96 1.22 10.68
C GLY A 98 6.37 1.20 11.28
N PHE A 99 7.38 1.44 10.44
CA PHE A 99 8.80 1.26 10.75
C PHE A 99 9.34 2.12 11.92
N ASP A 100 8.67 3.23 12.26
CA ASP A 100 9.12 4.13 13.33
C ASP A 100 9.04 3.50 14.74
N ASN A 101 8.28 2.41 14.91
CA ASN A 101 8.21 1.66 16.18
C ASN A 101 9.25 0.54 16.30
N ALA A 102 10.03 0.26 15.24
CA ALA A 102 11.08 -0.77 15.24
C ALA A 102 12.43 -0.31 15.81
N SER A 103 12.52 0.92 16.36
CA SER A 103 13.70 1.45 17.05
C SER A 103 13.86 0.83 18.45
N GLY A 104 14.06 -0.48 18.52
CA GLY A 104 14.11 -1.22 19.78
C GLY A 104 14.98 -2.47 19.74
N PHE A 105 16.21 -2.37 19.22
CA PHE A 105 17.27 -3.38 19.43
C PHE A 105 18.63 -2.73 19.63
#